data_AF-A0A0S9E2A6-F1
#
_entry.id   AF-A0A0S9E2A6-F1
#
_cell.length_a   1.000
_cell.length_b   1.000
_cell.length_c   1.000
_cell.angle_alpha   90.00
_cell.angle_beta   90.00
_cell.angle_gamma   90.00
#
_symmetry.space_group_name_H-M   'P 1'
#
loop_
_entity.id
_entity.type
_entity.pdbx_description
1 polymer ?
#
loop_
_entity_poly.entity_id
_entity_poly.type
_entity_poly.pdbx_seq_one_letter_code
_entity_poly.pdbx_strand_id
1 'polypeptide(L)' 'MNATELERYLDAASAAIGLPIAPEHRAAVLGYLALASDFADTVNAVPLATTDEPAMAFVPVVPPEGGRA' A
#
# COMPACT_ATOMS: atom_id res chain seq x y z
N MET A 1 -1.12 -14.27 4.27
CA MET A 1 0.20 -14.79 3.81
C MET A 1 0.77 -15.75 4.83
N ASN A 2 1.57 -16.74 4.43
CA ASN A 2 2.29 -17.60 5.40
C ASN A 2 3.63 -16.98 5.85
N ALA A 3 4.25 -17.56 6.88
CA ALA A 3 5.49 -17.03 7.47
C ALA A 3 6.64 -16.87 6.46
N THR A 4 6.86 -17.87 5.60
CA THR A 4 7.91 -17.85 4.58
C THR A 4 7.64 -16.80 3.49
N GLU A 5 6.38 -16.55 3.15
CA GLU A 5 5.99 -15.48 2.24
C GLU A 5 6.23 -14.10 2.85
N LEU A 6 5.91 -13.92 4.13
CA LEU A 6 6.13 -12.67 4.86
C LEU A 6 7.62 -12.31 4.93
N GLU A 7 8.48 -13.28 5.22
CA GLU A 7 9.94 -13.08 5.24
C GLU A 7 10.49 -12.65 3.89
N ARG A 8 10.13 -13.38 2.82
CA ARG A 8 10.57 -13.06 1.46
C ARG A 8 10.05 -11.69 1.01
N TYR A 9 8.80 -11.37 1.35
CA TYR A 9 8.23 -10.07 1.03
C TYR A 9 8.96 -8.95 1.77
N LEU A 10 9.22 -9.12 3.07
CA LEU A 10 9.95 -8.13 3.87
C LEU A 10 11.34 -7.85 3.28
N ASP A 11 12.08 -8.90 2.94
CA ASP A 11 13.43 -8.76 2.38
C ASP A 11 13.39 -8.08 1.01
N ALA A 12 12.45 -8.46 0.13
CA ALA A 12 12.31 -7.85 -1.19
C ALA A 12 11.83 -6.39 -1.14
N ALA A 13 10.82 -6.10 -0.35
CA ALA A 13 10.23 -4.77 -0.23
C ALA A 13 11.20 -3.78 0.40
N SER A 14 11.88 -4.18 1.48
CA SER A 14 12.90 -3.35 2.15
C SER A 14 14.05 -2.98 1.21
N ALA A 15 14.52 -3.93 0.39
CA ALA A 15 15.54 -3.68 -0.62
C ALA A 15 15.03 -2.74 -1.73
N ALA A 16 13.80 -2.94 -2.22
CA ALA A 16 13.23 -2.13 -3.30
C ALA A 16 13.06 -0.66 -2.94
N ILE A 17 12.74 -0.35 -1.67
CA ILE A 17 12.58 1.03 -1.18
C ILE A 17 13.85 1.59 -0.53
N GLY A 18 14.94 0.80 -0.47
CA GLY A 18 16.19 1.21 0.14
C GLY A 18 16.11 1.45 1.66
N LEU A 19 15.24 0.71 2.37
CA LEU A 19 15.05 0.83 3.82
C LEU A 19 15.51 -0.46 4.52
N PRO A 20 16.81 -0.59 4.85
CA PRO A 20 17.31 -1.80 5.52
C PRO A 20 16.71 -1.92 6.93
N ILE A 21 16.28 -3.14 7.27
CA ILE A 21 15.73 -3.45 8.60
C ILE A 21 16.84 -3.97 9.50
N ALA A 22 17.11 -3.28 10.59
CA ALA A 22 18.08 -3.74 11.58
C ALA A 22 17.65 -5.10 12.19
N PRO A 23 18.57 -6.04 12.45
CA PRO A 23 18.23 -7.38 12.93
C PRO A 23 17.35 -7.38 14.19
N GLU A 24 17.59 -6.44 15.11
CA GLU A 24 16.84 -6.27 16.35
C GLU A 24 15.36 -5.87 16.14
N HIS A 25 15.01 -5.30 14.99
CA HIS A 25 13.64 -4.88 14.68
C HIS A 25 12.89 -5.91 13.83
N ARG A 26 13.60 -6.88 13.24
CA ARG A 26 13.04 -7.79 12.25
C ARG A 26 11.84 -8.58 12.75
N ALA A 27 11.92 -9.11 13.97
CA ALA A 27 10.83 -9.89 14.57
C ALA A 27 9.55 -9.04 14.75
N ALA A 28 9.71 -7.79 15.21
CA ALA A 28 8.57 -6.87 15.37
C ALA A 28 7.96 -6.47 14.03
N VAL A 29 8.80 -6.15 13.04
CA VAL A 29 8.34 -5.78 11.68
C VAL A 29 7.56 -6.92 11.03
N LEU A 30 8.04 -8.18 11.15
CA LEU A 30 7.29 -9.34 10.68
C LEU A 30 5.94 -9.49 11.38
N GLY A 31 5.88 -9.28 12.70
CA GLY A 31 4.63 -9.35 13.46
C GLY A 31 3.60 -8.33 12.99
N TYR A 32 4.02 -7.08 12.78
CA TYR A 32 3.13 -6.04 12.25
C TYR A 32 2.74 -6.28 10.79
N LEU A 33 3.65 -6.81 9.97
CA LEU A 33 3.34 -7.16 8.58
C LEU A 33 2.32 -8.30 8.51
N ALA A 34 2.43 -9.31 9.38
CA ALA A 34 1.45 -10.39 9.48
C ALA A 34 0.06 -9.83 9.85
N LEU A 35 -0.01 -8.97 10.87
CA LEU A 35 -1.25 -8.30 11.26
C LEU A 35 -1.86 -7.47 10.11
N ALA A 36 -1.03 -6.74 9.37
CA ALA A 36 -1.49 -5.97 8.22
C ALA A 36 -1.99 -6.88 7.08
N SER A 37 -1.37 -8.05 6.87
CA SER A 37 -1.86 -9.06 5.91
C SER A 37 -3.26 -9.54 6.28
N ASP A 38 -3.55 -9.75 7.56
CA ASP A 38 -4.88 -10.19 8.00
C ASP A 38 -5.95 -9.12 7.75
N PHE A 39 -5.59 -7.84 7.94
CA PHE A 39 -6.46 -6.72 7.56
C PHE A 39 -6.66 -6.62 6.05
N ALA A 40 -5.61 -6.84 5.26
CA ALA A 40 -5.69 -6.85 3.81
C ALA A 40 -6.64 -7.95 3.31
N ASP A 41 -6.62 -9.15 3.93
CA ASP A 41 -7.56 -10.22 3.61
C ASP A 41 -9.02 -9.79 3.85
N THR A 42 -9.27 -9.04 4.93
CA THR A 42 -10.60 -8.48 5.23
C THR A 42 -11.05 -7.45 4.19
N VAL A 43 -10.15 -6.56 3.78
CA VAL A 43 -10.46 -5.53 2.76
C VAL A 43 -10.67 -6.17 1.38
N ASN A 44 -9.83 -7.13 0.99
CA ASN A 44 -9.91 -7.82 -0.29
C ASN A 44 -11.16 -8.71 -0.44
N ALA A 45 -11.81 -9.06 0.68
CA ALA A 45 -13.09 -9.78 0.67
C ALA A 45 -14.28 -8.89 0.25
N VAL A 46 -14.11 -7.57 0.20
CA VAL A 46 -15.17 -6.66 -0.25
C VAL A 46 -15.33 -6.76 -1.77
N PRO A 47 -16.53 -7.05 -2.29
CA PRO A 47 -16.75 -7.13 -3.73
C PRO A 47 -16.57 -5.76 -4.38
N LEU A 48 -15.79 -5.71 -5.46
CA LEU A 48 -15.57 -4.51 -6.27
C LEU A 48 -15.91 -4.80 -7.73
N ALA A 49 -16.67 -3.90 -8.33
CA ALA A 49 -16.89 -3.86 -9.78
C ALA A 49 -15.76 -3.08 -10.46
N THR A 50 -15.53 -3.35 -11.75
CA THR A 50 -14.54 -2.60 -12.56
C THR A 50 -14.87 -1.11 -12.67
N THR A 51 -16.11 -0.72 -12.40
CA THR A 51 -16.60 0.66 -12.42
C THR A 51 -16.53 1.35 -11.05
N ASP A 52 -16.08 0.66 -10.01
CA ASP A 52 -15.92 1.29 -8.69
C ASP A 52 -14.68 2.19 -8.71
N GLU A 53 -14.91 3.48 -8.48
CA GLU A 53 -13.88 4.51 -8.51
C GLU A 53 -13.26 4.73 -7.12
N PRO A 54 -11.98 5.17 -7.04
CA PRO A 54 -11.39 5.61 -5.79
C PRO A 54 -12.21 6.72 -5.14
N ALA A 55 -12.27 6.73 -3.80
CA ALA A 55 -13.00 7.75 -3.05
C ALA A 55 -12.52 9.19 -3.35
N MET A 56 -11.23 9.35 -3.67
CA MET A 56 -10.66 10.61 -4.16
C MET A 56 -10.43 10.52 -5.67
N ALA A 57 -11.10 11.41 -6.42
CA ALA A 57 -10.89 11.56 -7.85
C ALA A 57 -10.19 12.90 -8.15
N PHE A 58 -9.25 12.89 -9.09
CA PHE A 58 -8.63 14.11 -9.58
C PHE A 58 -9.65 14.94 -10.37
N VAL A 59 -9.78 16.22 -10.02
CA VAL A 59 -10.57 17.20 -10.77
C VAL A 59 -9.60 18.26 -11.31
N PRO A 60 -9.35 18.32 -12.63
CA PRO A 60 -8.51 19.36 -13.20
C PRO A 60 -9.06 20.75 -12.88
N VAL A 61 -8.19 21.65 -12.46
CA VAL A 61 -8.54 23.07 -12.38
C VAL A 61 -8.57 23.63 -13.79
N VAL A 62 -9.74 24.11 -14.24
CA VAL A 62 -9.87 24.79 -15.54
C VAL A 62 -9.45 26.26 -15.37
N PRO A 63 -8.59 26.81 -16.25
CA PRO A 63 -8.29 28.23 -16.24
C PRO A 63 -9.59 29.05 -16.33
N PRO A 64 -9.73 30.17 -15.59
CA PRO A 64 -10.88 31.05 -15.77
C PRO A 64 -10.90 31.55 -17.21
N GLU A 65 -12.04 31.40 -17.90
CA GLU A 65 -12.19 31.92 -19.25
C GLU A 65 -11.96 33.44 -19.25
N GLY A 66 -10.93 33.92 -19.95
CA GLY A 66 -10.74 35.34 -20.22
C GLY A 66 -9.61 36.07 -19.49
N GLY A 67 -8.57 35.39 -19.00
CA GLY A 67 -7.33 36.06 -18.58
C GLY A 67 -6.61 36.72 -19.76
N ARG A 68 -6.95 37.98 -20.08
CA ARG A 68 -6.17 38.82 -21.01
C ARG A 68 -4.77 39.05 -20.44
N ALA A 69 -3.76 38.72 -21.25
CA ALA A 69 -2.36 39.12 -21.06
C ALA A 69 -2.19 40.63 -21.22
#